data_AF-A0A1Q4UY60-F1
#
_entry.id   AF-A0A1Q4UY60-F1
#
_cell.length_a   1.000
_cell.length_b   1.000
_cell.length_c   1.000
_cell.angle_alpha   90.00
_cell.angle_beta   90.00
_cell.angle_gamma   90.00
#
_symmetry.space_group_name_H-M   'P 1'
#
loop_
_entity.id
_entity.type
_entity.pdbx_description
1 polymer ?
#
loop_
_entity_poly.entity_id
_entity_poly.type
_entity_poly.pdbx_seq_one_letter_code
_entity_poly.pdbx_strand_id
1 'polypeptide(L)'
;MRVRCLDCREWAIRKGRCSAHHKAHENGRSYQSHSKRRAAIARGHNAAALLRRAVRKAVSGTCAICRGTFLPSQVDIDHIRPLALGGEDVASNVQVLCKSCHKTKTAVDFGKRPF
;
A
#
# COMPACT_ATOMS: atom_id res chain seq x y z
N MET A 1 -18.79 7.23 27.49
CA MET A 1 -18.21 8.59 27.60
C MET A 1 -18.39 9.30 26.26
N ARG A 2 -19.05 10.47 26.21
CA ARG A 2 -19.17 11.23 24.94
C ARG A 2 -17.84 11.91 24.64
N VAL A 3 -17.31 11.68 23.43
CA VAL A 3 -16.05 12.27 22.97
C VAL A 3 -16.35 13.53 22.15
N ARG A 4 -15.54 14.57 22.31
CA ARG A 4 -15.62 15.77 21.46
C ARG A 4 -15.06 15.47 20.07
N CYS A 5 -15.54 16.19 19.06
CA CYS A 5 -14.99 16.11 17.72
C CYS A 5 -13.49 16.45 17.73
N LEU A 6 -12.68 15.74 16.95
CA LEU A 6 -11.25 16.04 16.85
C LEU A 6 -10.99 17.41 16.20
N ASP A 7 -11.85 17.81 15.27
CA ASP A 7 -11.67 19.03 14.47
C ASP A 7 -12.53 20.22 14.97
N CYS A 8 -13.41 20.02 15.96
CA CYS A 8 -14.20 21.10 16.57
C CYS A 8 -14.75 20.75 17.95
N ARG A 9 -15.53 21.64 18.56
CA ARG A 9 -16.09 21.44 19.91
C ARG A 9 -17.43 20.69 19.95
N GLU A 10 -17.98 20.31 18.81
CA GLU A 10 -19.23 19.53 18.76
C GLU A 10 -19.05 18.09 19.28
N TRP A 11 -20.16 17.42 19.55
CA TRP A 11 -20.13 16.00 19.94
C TRP A 11 -19.76 15.11 18.74
N ALA A 12 -18.83 14.17 18.96
CA ALA A 12 -18.49 13.19 17.95
C ALA A 12 -19.60 12.14 17.82
N ILE A 13 -19.91 11.78 16.58
CA ILE A 13 -20.88 10.73 16.25
C ILE A 13 -20.22 9.49 15.66
N ARG A 14 -19.09 9.66 14.95
CA ARG A 14 -18.43 8.57 14.22
C ARG A 14 -16.94 8.81 14.12
N LYS A 15 -16.13 7.81 14.47
CA LYS A 15 -14.65 7.85 14.38
C LYS A 15 -14.04 9.13 14.98
N GLY A 16 -14.56 9.57 16.13
CA GLY A 16 -14.08 10.78 16.82
C GLY A 16 -14.44 12.11 16.15
N ARG A 17 -15.33 12.14 15.15
CA ARG A 17 -15.75 13.38 14.46
C ARG A 17 -17.26 13.58 14.50
N CYS A 18 -17.70 14.84 14.43
CA CYS A 18 -19.10 15.19 14.16
C CYS A 18 -19.47 14.80 12.71
N SER A 19 -20.76 14.84 12.36
CA SER A 19 -21.24 14.45 11.01
C SER A 19 -20.55 15.23 9.89
N ALA A 20 -20.44 16.55 10.03
CA ALA A 20 -19.83 17.43 9.05
C ALA A 20 -18.34 17.12 8.86
N HIS A 21 -17.56 17.04 9.95
CA HIS A 21 -16.13 16.74 9.86
C HIS A 21 -15.84 15.30 9.45
N HIS A 22 -16.70 14.35 9.81
CA HIS A 22 -16.59 12.99 9.28
C HIS A 22 -16.75 12.98 7.76
N LYS A 23 -17.80 13.64 7.23
CA LYS A 23 -18.06 13.75 5.79
C LYS A 23 -16.92 14.47 5.06
N ALA A 24 -16.44 15.59 5.60
CA ALA A 24 -15.30 16.32 5.04
C ALA A 24 -14.03 15.46 5.00
N HIS A 25 -13.75 14.72 6.08
CA HIS A 25 -12.62 13.80 6.13
C HIS A 25 -12.75 12.66 5.11
N GLU A 26 -13.93 12.07 4.93
CA GLU A 26 -14.15 11.03 3.92
C GLU A 26 -14.00 11.54 2.49
N ASN A 27 -14.38 12.80 2.25
CA ASN A 27 -14.20 13.45 0.96
C ASN A 27 -12.75 13.89 0.71
N GLY A 28 -11.89 13.88 1.73
CA GLY A 28 -10.49 14.24 1.60
C GLY A 28 -9.72 13.30 0.67
N ARG A 29 -8.82 13.88 -0.15
CA ARG A 29 -7.98 13.15 -1.12
C ARG A 29 -7.26 11.95 -0.50
N SER A 30 -6.68 12.13 0.68
CA SER A 30 -5.95 11.07 1.40
C SER A 30 -6.87 9.91 1.77
N TYR A 31 -8.06 10.19 2.32
CA TYR A 31 -9.02 9.15 2.68
C TYR A 31 -9.48 8.37 1.46
N GLN A 32 -9.84 9.06 0.38
CA GLN A 32 -10.26 8.44 -0.86
C GLN A 32 -9.15 7.57 -1.46
N SER A 33 -7.90 8.06 -1.48
CA SER A 33 -6.73 7.30 -1.95
C SER A 33 -6.52 6.01 -1.14
N HIS A 34 -6.51 6.12 0.20
CA HIS A 34 -6.40 4.95 1.07
C HIS A 34 -7.58 3.99 0.93
N SER A 35 -8.80 4.49 0.74
CA SER A 35 -9.99 3.68 0.51
C SER A 35 -9.88 2.87 -0.78
N LYS A 36 -9.49 3.51 -1.89
CA LYS A 36 -9.24 2.85 -3.18
C LYS A 36 -8.18 1.77 -3.06
N ARG A 37 -7.07 2.06 -2.37
CA ARG A 37 -6.01 1.08 -2.09
C ARG A 37 -6.53 -0.12 -1.32
N ARG A 38 -7.30 0.09 -0.24
CA ARG A 38 -7.90 -1.00 0.56
C ARG A 38 -8.85 -1.84 -0.29
N ALA A 39 -9.66 -1.23 -1.14
CA ALA A 39 -10.57 -1.93 -2.03
C ALA A 39 -9.81 -2.82 -3.04
N ALA A 40 -8.72 -2.31 -3.63
CA ALA A 40 -7.88 -3.10 -4.54
C ALA A 40 -7.22 -4.30 -3.84
N ILE A 41 -6.79 -4.14 -2.60
CA ILE A 41 -6.24 -5.22 -1.77
C ILE A 41 -7.31 -6.29 -1.46
N ALA A 42 -8.51 -5.84 -1.07
CA ALA A 42 -9.62 -6.72 -0.77
C ALA A 42 -10.07 -7.55 -1.98
N ARG A 43 -10.13 -6.94 -3.18
CA ARG A 43 -10.43 -7.66 -4.43
C ARG A 43 -9.32 -8.63 -4.84
N GLY A 44 -8.06 -8.27 -4.62
CA GLY A 44 -6.90 -9.08 -5.02
C GLY A 44 -6.58 -10.27 -4.11
N HIS A 45 -7.39 -10.53 -3.08
CA HIS A 45 -7.15 -11.60 -2.10
C HIS A 45 -5.81 -11.47 -1.35
N ASN A 46 -5.33 -10.24 -1.12
CA ASN A 46 -4.10 -9.97 -0.35
C ASN A 46 -2.83 -10.64 -0.92
N ALA A 47 -2.66 -10.71 -2.25
CA ALA A 47 -1.55 -11.46 -2.86
C ALA A 47 -0.17 -10.96 -2.41
N ALA A 48 0.03 -9.65 -2.26
CA ALA A 48 1.31 -9.13 -1.76
C ALA A 48 1.62 -9.60 -0.34
N ALA A 49 0.61 -9.81 0.51
CA ALA A 49 0.80 -10.33 1.86
C ALA A 49 1.11 -11.84 1.84
N LEU A 50 0.46 -12.60 0.95
CA LEU A 50 0.74 -14.01 0.73
C LEU A 50 2.18 -14.23 0.25
N LEU A 51 2.64 -13.47 -0.75
CA LEU A 51 4.00 -13.56 -1.26
C LEU A 51 5.04 -13.16 -0.18
N ARG A 52 4.76 -12.13 0.63
CA ARG A 52 5.61 -11.75 1.79
C ARG A 52 5.76 -12.88 2.80
N ARG A 53 4.69 -13.66 3.04
CA ARG A 53 4.75 -14.84 3.91
C ARG A 53 5.56 -15.97 3.27
N ALA A 54 5.38 -16.21 1.96
CA ALA A 54 6.14 -17.23 1.23
C ALA A 54 7.65 -16.96 1.24
N VAL A 55 8.07 -15.72 0.96
CA VAL A 55 9.48 -15.31 1.01
C VAL A 55 10.08 -15.48 2.40
N ARG A 56 9.34 -15.10 3.45
CA ARG A 56 9.80 -15.31 4.84
C ARG A 56 9.95 -16.80 5.17
N LYS A 57 9.01 -17.64 4.73
CA LYS A 57 9.06 -19.09 4.92
C LYS A 57 10.24 -19.72 4.18
N ALA A 58 10.56 -19.23 2.98
CA ALA A 58 11.69 -19.69 2.18
C ALA A 58 13.05 -19.16 2.68
N VAL A 59 13.06 -18.22 3.65
CA VAL A 59 14.26 -17.55 4.19
C VAL A 59 15.10 -16.85 3.10
N SER A 60 14.50 -16.64 1.92
CA SER A 60 15.15 -16.07 0.75
C SER A 60 14.10 -15.51 -0.21
N GLY A 61 14.48 -14.46 -0.94
CA GLY A 61 13.67 -13.86 -1.99
C GLY A 61 14.53 -13.47 -3.18
N THR A 62 14.13 -13.90 -4.38
CA THR A 62 14.84 -13.57 -5.62
C THR A 62 14.23 -12.33 -6.26
N CYS A 63 15.04 -11.30 -6.46
CA CYS A 63 14.62 -10.07 -7.11
C CYS A 63 14.19 -10.34 -8.56
N ALA A 64 12.99 -9.91 -8.95
CA ALA A 64 12.47 -10.08 -10.30
C ALA A 64 13.27 -9.30 -11.37
N ILE A 65 13.96 -8.22 -10.98
CA ILE A 65 14.74 -7.37 -11.88
C ILE A 65 16.19 -7.87 -11.99
N CYS A 66 16.97 -7.78 -10.91
CA CYS A 66 18.40 -8.11 -10.96
C CYS A 66 18.72 -9.61 -10.78
N ARG A 67 17.71 -10.45 -10.53
CA ARG A 67 17.83 -11.90 -10.31
C ARG A 67 18.71 -12.32 -9.12
N GLY A 68 19.20 -11.38 -8.32
CA GLY A 68 19.91 -11.68 -7.08
C GLY A 68 18.98 -12.27 -6.01
N THR A 69 19.53 -13.13 -5.17
CA THR A 69 18.86 -13.71 -4.00
C THR A 69 19.25 -12.95 -2.75
N PHE A 70 18.26 -12.57 -1.95
CA PHE A 70 18.42 -11.70 -0.78
C PHE A 70 17.68 -12.27 0.42
N LEU A 71 18.06 -11.83 1.61
CA LEU A 71 17.31 -12.15 2.82
C LEU A 71 15.93 -11.48 2.80
N PRO A 72 14.91 -12.05 3.48
CA PRO A 72 13.58 -11.45 3.57
C PRO A 72 13.56 -10.00 4.08
N SER A 73 14.55 -9.58 4.88
CA SER A 73 14.70 -8.21 5.39
C SER A 73 15.30 -7.21 4.36
N GLN A 74 15.81 -7.72 3.24
CA GLN A 74 16.47 -6.96 2.18
C GLN A 74 15.62 -6.82 0.92
N VAL A 75 14.41 -7.38 0.93
CA VAL A 75 13.47 -7.34 -0.21
C VAL A 75 12.12 -6.77 0.20
N ASP A 76 11.47 -6.14 -0.76
CA ASP A 76 10.12 -5.65 -0.68
C ASP A 76 9.24 -6.40 -1.68
N ILE A 77 7.98 -6.62 -1.31
CA ILE A 77 6.95 -7.10 -2.24
C ILE A 77 6.24 -5.90 -2.82
N ASP A 78 6.39 -5.75 -4.12
CA ASP A 78 5.95 -4.61 -4.90
C ASP A 78 4.96 -5.03 -5.98
N HIS A 79 4.12 -4.08 -6.39
CA HIS A 79 3.15 -4.31 -7.47
C HIS A 79 3.77 -3.99 -8.82
N ILE A 80 3.69 -4.88 -9.81
CA ILE A 80 4.22 -4.64 -11.17
C ILE A 80 3.60 -3.35 -11.73
N ARG A 81 2.27 -3.28 -11.81
CA ARG A 81 1.51 -2.04 -11.97
C ARG A 81 1.11 -1.51 -10.59
N PRO A 82 1.55 -0.32 -10.16
CA PRO A 82 1.20 0.24 -8.86
C PRO A 82 -0.31 0.34 -8.63
N LEU A 83 -0.76 0.08 -7.39
CA LEU A 83 -2.17 0.27 -7.01
C LEU A 83 -2.66 1.70 -7.26
N ALA A 84 -1.78 2.70 -7.09
CA ALA A 84 -2.08 4.11 -7.34
C ALA A 84 -2.37 4.41 -8.82
N LEU A 85 -1.86 3.58 -9.73
CA LEU A 85 -2.06 3.69 -11.17
C LEU A 85 -3.11 2.69 -11.70
N GLY A 86 -3.93 2.14 -10.81
CA GLY A 86 -5.01 1.20 -11.16
C GLY A 86 -4.59 -0.27 -11.21
N GLY A 87 -3.44 -0.63 -10.63
CA GLY A 87 -3.08 -2.04 -10.41
C GLY A 87 -3.96 -2.71 -9.35
N GLU A 88 -3.97 -4.04 -9.36
CA GLU A 88 -4.68 -4.87 -8.37
C GLU A 88 -3.71 -5.70 -7.52
N ASP A 89 -4.12 -6.12 -6.33
CA ASP A 89 -3.27 -6.90 -5.43
C ASP A 89 -3.36 -8.40 -5.71
N VAL A 90 -3.22 -8.80 -6.97
CA VAL A 90 -3.32 -10.21 -7.44
C VAL A 90 -1.94 -10.85 -7.63
N ALA A 91 -1.88 -12.18 -7.62
CA ALA A 91 -0.61 -12.93 -7.71
C ALA A 91 0.21 -12.59 -8.97
N SER A 92 -0.45 -12.34 -10.10
CA SER A 92 0.18 -11.94 -11.36
C SER A 92 0.72 -10.51 -11.38
N ASN A 93 0.32 -9.67 -10.41
CA ASN A 93 0.72 -8.26 -10.33
C ASN A 93 1.65 -7.98 -9.14
N VAL A 94 2.16 -9.00 -8.44
CA VAL A 94 3.09 -8.83 -7.31
C VAL A 94 4.42 -9.51 -7.59
N GLN A 95 5.51 -8.88 -7.16
CA GLN A 95 6.88 -9.36 -7.38
C GLN A 95 7.77 -9.04 -6.18
N VAL A 96 8.83 -9.83 -6.01
CA VAL A 96 9.89 -9.58 -5.03
C VAL A 96 10.93 -8.66 -5.66
N LEU A 97 11.29 -7.56 -5.01
CA LEU A 97 12.35 -6.65 -5.45
C LEU A 97 13.32 -6.38 -4.30
N CYS A 98 14.62 -6.34 -4.59
CA CYS A 98 15.58 -5.79 -3.63
C CYS A 98 15.40 -4.27 -3.50
N LYS A 99 15.89 -3.69 -2.40
CA LYS A 99 15.70 -2.25 -2.09
C LYS A 99 16.17 -1.31 -3.21
N SER A 100 17.28 -1.62 -3.87
CA SER A 100 17.80 -0.79 -4.97
C SER A 100 16.88 -0.84 -6.19
N CYS A 101 16.52 -2.04 -6.66
CA CYS A 101 15.60 -2.21 -7.80
C CYS A 101 14.21 -1.64 -7.50
N HIS A 102 13.71 -1.78 -6.26
CA HIS A 102 12.43 -1.21 -5.84
C HIS A 102 12.43 0.33 -5.91
N LYS A 103 13.52 0.97 -5.44
CA LYS A 103 13.68 2.42 -5.52
C LYS A 103 13.72 2.90 -6.98
N THR A 104 14.47 2.21 -7.84
CA THR A 104 14.53 2.52 -9.28
C THR A 104 13.16 2.38 -9.93
N LYS A 105 12.46 1.27 -9.69
CA LYS A 105 11.11 1.05 -10.23
C LYS A 105 10.14 2.13 -9.78
N THR A 106 10.15 2.48 -8.49
CA THR A 106 9.28 3.54 -7.95
C THR A 106 9.55 4.88 -8.63
N ALA A 107 10.81 5.20 -8.94
CA ALA A 107 11.12 6.41 -9.68
C ALA A 107 10.51 6.36 -11.09
N VAL A 108 10.72 5.26 -11.82
CA VAL A 108 10.19 5.06 -13.18
C VAL A 108 8.66 5.11 -13.23
N ASP A 109 7.97 4.39 -12.33
CA ASP A 109 6.51 4.32 -12.29
C ASP A 109 5.83 5.70 -12.12
N PHE A 110 6.50 6.62 -11.42
CA PHE A 110 5.99 7.95 -11.13
C PHE A 110 6.71 9.05 -11.92
N GLY A 111 7.42 8.69 -12.99
CA GLY A 111 8.06 9.64 -13.91
C GLY A 111 9.18 10.47 -13.29
N LYS A 112 9.82 9.97 -12.23
CA LYS A 112 10.97 10.61 -11.57
C LYS A 112 12.27 10.05 -12.15
N ARG A 113 13.32 10.86 -12.20
CA ARG A 113 14.65 10.41 -12.67
C ARG A 113 15.18 9.34 -11.71
N PRO A 114 15.49 8.12 -12.19
CA PRO A 114 16.09 7.08 -11.38
C PRO A 114 17.58 7.36 -11.22
N PHE A 115 17.91 8.27 -10.29
CA PHE A 115 19.26 8.78 -10.01
C PHE A 115 19.87 9.64 -11.13
#